data_AF-A0A4U0V6U3-F1
#
_entry.id   AF-A0A4U0V6U3-F1
#
_cell.length_a   1.000
_cell.length_b   1.000
_cell.length_c   1.000
_cell.angle_alpha   90.00
_cell.angle_beta   90.00
_cell.angle_gamma   90.00
#
_symmetry.space_group_name_H-M   'P 1'
#
loop_
_entity.id
_entity.type
_entity.pdbx_description
1 polymer ?
#
loop_
_entity_poly.entity_id
_entity_poly.type
_entity_poly.pdbx_seq_one_letter_code
_entity_poly.pdbx_strand_id
1 'polypeptide(L)'
;MPTPSEVTTLPSPPAEASSSRASFTSCPPEEERDQHAPRESRIDSPLPTGPEAEEEATESEHTSMQQQQPTPEPELPPHSTSSFLQPGSKFRGTQQSDRQIYDVQVEIKDINMPASSLSGYLRIQGLTDDHPTLTTFFEGEIIGPKHLFKTTHASWGSSEKVDLQHWARFPAWRPLAKSAAAAAAAANKTQTPSSNSSSSSNFTLKNYQQREHLFMRWKEYFLVPDHRVKTITGASFEGFYYICFNQCSGLVSGIYYHAKSEKYQQLELEHVGDGGCVGAVEFR
;
A
#
# COMPACT_ATOMS: atom_id res chain seq x y z
N MET A 1 56.35 -23.68 35.98
CA MET A 1 56.53 -23.63 34.51
C MET A 1 55.18 -23.42 33.87
N PRO A 2 55.05 -22.38 33.03
CA PRO A 2 54.27 -22.47 31.80
C PRO A 2 55.13 -22.11 30.57
N THR A 3 54.67 -22.51 29.38
CA THR A 3 55.32 -22.34 28.07
C THR A 3 55.27 -20.90 27.55
N PRO A 4 56.24 -20.47 26.70
CA PRO A 4 56.23 -19.16 26.06
C PRO A 4 55.39 -19.13 24.77
N SER A 5 55.07 -17.90 24.35
CA SER A 5 54.21 -17.51 23.23
C SER A 5 54.63 -18.03 21.85
N GLU A 6 53.63 -18.28 20.99
CA GLU A 6 53.81 -18.40 19.54
C GLU A 6 53.17 -17.19 18.84
N VAL A 7 53.89 -16.62 17.86
CA VAL A 7 53.46 -15.46 17.07
C VAL A 7 53.20 -15.91 15.65
N THR A 8 51.95 -15.79 15.18
CA THR A 8 51.57 -16.15 13.82
C THR A 8 51.14 -14.93 13.02
N THR A 9 51.88 -14.65 11.96
CA THR A 9 51.71 -13.55 11.01
C THR A 9 50.47 -13.73 10.12
N LEU A 10 49.78 -12.62 9.82
CA LEU A 10 48.72 -12.56 8.81
C LEU A 10 49.32 -12.29 7.41
N PRO A 11 48.86 -12.95 6.34
CA PRO A 11 49.27 -12.65 4.97
C PRO A 11 48.44 -11.50 4.35
N SER A 12 49.09 -10.72 3.48
CA SER A 12 48.48 -9.63 2.70
C SER A 12 47.59 -10.12 1.54
N PRO A 13 46.59 -9.35 1.09
CA PRO A 13 45.79 -9.68 -0.09
C PRO A 13 46.58 -9.47 -1.41
N PRO A 14 46.31 -10.27 -2.46
CA PRO A 14 46.92 -10.08 -3.78
C PRO A 14 46.24 -8.94 -4.57
N ALA A 15 47.00 -8.35 -5.51
CA ALA A 15 46.55 -7.24 -6.34
C ALA A 15 45.56 -7.67 -7.44
N GLU A 16 44.63 -6.79 -7.80
CA GLU A 16 43.71 -6.99 -8.92
C GLU A 16 44.45 -6.91 -10.27
N ALA A 17 44.25 -7.93 -11.11
CA ALA A 17 44.75 -7.94 -12.49
C ALA A 17 43.72 -7.28 -13.43
N SER A 18 44.17 -6.29 -14.19
CA SER A 18 43.37 -5.60 -15.20
C SER A 18 43.11 -6.49 -16.42
N SER A 19 41.88 -6.54 -16.92
CA SER A 19 41.58 -7.14 -18.23
C SER A 19 40.37 -6.51 -18.93
N SER A 20 40.68 -5.68 -19.93
CA SER A 20 39.94 -5.45 -21.18
C SER A 20 38.41 -5.64 -21.19
N ARG A 21 37.66 -4.53 -21.20
CA ARG A 21 36.32 -4.48 -21.80
C ARG A 21 36.41 -4.03 -23.25
N ALA A 22 36.12 -4.92 -24.19
CA ALA A 22 36.11 -4.60 -25.61
C ALA A 22 34.90 -3.73 -25.98
N SER A 23 35.10 -2.81 -26.94
CA SER A 23 34.09 -1.90 -27.46
C SER A 23 33.21 -2.59 -28.51
N PHE A 24 31.89 -2.46 -28.42
CA PHE A 24 31.00 -2.59 -29.58
C PHE A 24 29.88 -1.54 -29.53
N THR A 25 29.91 -0.68 -30.55
CA THR A 25 28.82 0.11 -31.15
C THR A 25 27.60 -0.77 -31.50
N SER A 26 26.37 -0.28 -31.69
CA SER A 26 25.77 1.07 -31.62
C SER A 26 24.24 0.94 -31.66
N CYS A 27 23.49 1.86 -31.03
CA CYS A 27 22.04 2.00 -31.31
C CYS A 27 21.81 2.75 -32.64
N PRO A 28 20.82 2.35 -33.47
CA PRO A 28 20.29 3.19 -34.54
C PRO A 28 19.22 4.16 -34.01
N PRO A 29 19.07 5.38 -34.58
CA PRO A 29 17.94 6.27 -34.32
C PRO A 29 16.75 5.98 -35.26
N GLU A 30 15.55 6.37 -34.83
CA GLU A 30 14.33 6.35 -35.66
C GLU A 30 14.11 7.74 -36.28
N GLU A 31 13.93 7.83 -37.61
CA GLU A 31 13.39 9.02 -38.28
C GLU A 31 12.49 8.65 -39.48
N GLU A 32 11.35 9.34 -39.53
CA GLU A 32 10.48 9.73 -40.67
C GLU A 32 10.10 8.76 -41.82
N ARG A 33 8.78 8.64 -42.05
CA ARG A 33 8.19 8.78 -43.40
C ARG A 33 6.71 9.22 -43.42
N ASP A 34 6.51 10.46 -43.84
CA ASP A 34 5.41 11.05 -44.64
C ASP A 34 3.94 10.62 -44.53
N GLN A 35 3.13 11.60 -44.08
CA GLN A 35 2.10 12.31 -44.86
C GLN A 35 1.31 11.55 -45.96
N HIS A 36 -0.04 11.61 -45.89
CA HIS A 36 -0.91 12.30 -46.86
C HIS A 36 -2.39 12.27 -46.42
N ALA A 37 -3.12 13.37 -46.61
CA ALA A 37 -4.58 13.46 -46.45
C ALA A 37 -5.27 13.59 -47.81
N PRO A 38 -6.58 13.26 -47.89
CA PRO A 38 -7.50 14.13 -48.62
C PRO A 38 -8.84 14.39 -47.90
N ARG A 39 -9.58 15.37 -48.44
CA ARG A 39 -10.83 15.96 -47.90
C ARG A 39 -12.08 15.48 -48.65
N GLU A 40 -13.22 15.55 -47.94
CA GLU A 40 -14.61 15.78 -48.42
C GLU A 40 -15.26 14.74 -49.38
N SER A 41 -16.48 14.27 -49.11
CA SER A 41 -17.70 14.99 -49.56
C SER A 41 -19.01 14.37 -49.03
N ARG A 42 -20.10 15.17 -49.03
CA ARG A 42 -21.50 14.75 -48.81
C ARG A 42 -22.12 14.14 -50.08
N ILE A 43 -23.06 13.20 -49.93
CA ILE A 43 -24.29 12.91 -50.72
C ILE A 43 -25.18 12.08 -49.75
N ASP A 44 -26.34 12.52 -49.23
CA ASP A 44 -27.66 12.82 -49.83
C ASP A 44 -28.57 11.58 -50.02
N SER A 45 -29.85 11.71 -49.67
CA SER A 45 -30.89 10.66 -49.66
C SER A 45 -31.71 10.66 -50.96
N PRO A 46 -32.62 9.68 -51.21
CA PRO A 46 -34.05 10.02 -51.07
C PRO A 46 -35.05 8.87 -50.75
N LEU A 47 -36.31 9.28 -50.59
CA LEU A 47 -37.56 8.58 -50.24
C LEU A 47 -38.15 7.68 -51.37
N PRO A 48 -39.11 6.78 -51.06
CA PRO A 48 -40.56 7.03 -51.34
C PRO A 48 -41.52 6.43 -50.26
N THR A 49 -42.85 6.64 -50.17
CA THR A 49 -43.87 7.62 -50.66
C THR A 49 -45.20 7.36 -49.88
N GLY A 50 -46.20 8.26 -49.93
CA GLY A 50 -47.52 8.16 -49.23
C GLY A 50 -48.53 7.14 -49.81
N PRO A 51 -49.81 7.12 -49.35
CA PRO A 51 -50.70 8.30 -49.43
C PRO A 51 -51.56 8.60 -48.17
N GLU A 52 -52.52 9.53 -48.35
CA GLU A 52 -53.27 10.31 -47.34
C GLU A 52 -54.52 9.63 -46.74
N ALA A 53 -54.92 10.07 -45.52
CA ALA A 53 -56.32 10.30 -45.10
C ALA A 53 -56.37 11.14 -43.80
N GLU A 54 -57.47 11.85 -43.58
CA GLU A 54 -57.69 12.89 -42.56
C GLU A 54 -58.18 12.32 -41.21
N GLU A 55 -57.79 12.93 -40.07
CA GLU A 55 -58.76 13.37 -39.04
C GLU A 55 -58.14 14.35 -38.02
N GLU A 56 -59.00 15.14 -37.37
CA GLU A 56 -58.67 16.32 -36.57
C GLU A 56 -58.86 16.04 -35.06
N ALA A 57 -57.79 16.13 -34.25
CA ALA A 57 -57.90 16.14 -32.79
C ALA A 57 -56.74 16.90 -32.13
N THR A 58 -57.06 17.89 -31.30
CA THR A 58 -56.09 18.70 -30.55
C THR A 58 -55.74 18.06 -29.20
N GLU A 59 -54.48 17.71 -28.97
CA GLU A 59 -53.94 17.46 -27.62
C GLU A 59 -52.64 18.24 -27.38
N SER A 60 -52.47 18.73 -26.16
CA SER A 60 -51.41 19.67 -25.79
C SER A 60 -50.12 18.96 -25.36
N GLU A 61 -49.04 19.17 -26.11
CA GLU A 61 -47.70 18.71 -25.73
C GLU A 61 -47.17 19.46 -24.50
N HIS A 62 -47.24 18.80 -23.34
CA HIS A 62 -46.62 19.27 -22.11
C HIS A 62 -45.15 18.81 -22.07
N THR A 63 -44.24 19.61 -22.63
CA THR A 63 -42.79 19.35 -22.60
C THR A 63 -42.25 19.38 -21.17
N SER A 64 -42.25 18.23 -20.51
CA SER A 64 -41.70 18.07 -19.17
C SER A 64 -40.18 17.98 -19.24
N MET A 65 -39.50 19.11 -19.01
CA MET A 65 -38.05 19.13 -18.81
C MET A 65 -37.69 18.40 -17.51
N GLN A 66 -37.42 17.10 -17.60
CA GLN A 66 -36.88 16.35 -16.48
C GLN A 66 -35.48 16.89 -16.13
N GLN A 67 -35.41 17.65 -15.03
CA GLN A 67 -34.14 17.96 -14.40
C GLN A 67 -33.53 16.65 -13.92
N GLN A 68 -32.42 16.23 -14.55
CA GLN A 68 -31.62 15.14 -14.03
C GLN A 68 -31.10 15.56 -12.65
N GLN A 69 -31.59 14.90 -11.59
CA GLN A 69 -31.00 15.06 -10.27
C GLN A 69 -29.53 14.61 -10.36
N PRO A 70 -28.59 15.32 -9.69
CA PRO A 70 -27.23 14.84 -9.59
C PRO A 70 -27.24 13.44 -8.98
N THR A 71 -26.55 12.50 -9.62
CA THR A 71 -26.41 11.13 -9.13
C THR A 71 -25.93 11.18 -7.68
N PRO A 72 -26.60 10.50 -6.73
CA PRO A 72 -26.15 10.50 -5.34
C PRO A 72 -24.73 9.92 -5.28
N GLU A 73 -23.83 10.66 -4.64
CA GLU A 73 -22.50 10.17 -4.30
C GLU A 73 -22.66 8.89 -3.46
N PRO A 74 -21.89 7.81 -3.72
CA PRO A 74 -22.05 6.57 -2.98
C PRO A 74 -21.86 6.80 -1.48
N GLU A 75 -22.93 6.69 -0.69
CA GLU A 75 -22.84 6.80 0.77
C GLU A 75 -21.87 5.74 1.28
N LEU A 76 -20.76 6.19 1.87
CA LEU A 76 -19.77 5.29 2.46
C LEU A 76 -20.46 4.43 3.54
N PRO A 77 -20.19 3.11 3.59
CA PRO A 77 -20.69 2.27 4.66
C PRO A 77 -20.35 2.86 6.03
N PRO A 78 -21.20 2.73 7.07
CA PRO A 78 -21.06 3.42 8.36
C PRO A 78 -19.79 3.06 9.17
N HIS A 79 -18.92 2.21 8.63
CA HIS A 79 -17.64 1.80 9.19
C HIS A 79 -16.45 2.02 8.24
N SER A 80 -16.66 2.57 7.04
CA SER A 80 -15.61 2.95 6.10
C SER A 80 -15.18 4.42 6.31
N THR A 81 -13.90 4.69 6.08
CA THR A 81 -13.33 6.05 6.05
C THR A 81 -12.79 6.43 4.67
N SER A 82 -12.84 5.52 3.70
CA SER A 82 -12.38 5.72 2.32
C SER A 82 -13.04 4.68 1.40
N SER A 83 -13.51 5.11 0.23
CA SER A 83 -14.01 4.20 -0.81
C SER A 83 -12.95 3.22 -1.33
N PHE A 84 -11.67 3.53 -1.16
CA PHE A 84 -10.55 2.67 -1.53
C PHE A 84 -10.14 1.67 -0.43
N LEU A 85 -10.68 1.80 0.79
CA LEU A 85 -10.35 0.92 1.91
C LEU A 85 -11.63 0.33 2.51
N GLN A 86 -12.16 -0.67 1.81
CA GLN A 86 -13.34 -1.45 2.18
C GLN A 86 -13.07 -2.96 2.02
N PRO A 87 -13.85 -3.84 2.66
CA PRO A 87 -13.81 -5.27 2.35
C PRO A 87 -14.00 -5.52 0.85
N GLY A 88 -13.09 -6.29 0.25
CA GLY A 88 -13.03 -6.54 -1.18
C GLY A 88 -12.09 -5.62 -1.98
N SER A 89 -11.66 -4.47 -1.42
CA SER A 89 -10.72 -3.55 -2.09
C SER A 89 -9.43 -4.26 -2.49
N LYS A 90 -9.00 -4.04 -3.73
CA LYS A 90 -7.80 -4.63 -4.30
C LYS A 90 -6.76 -3.57 -4.61
N PHE A 91 -5.51 -3.94 -4.41
CA PHE A 91 -4.36 -3.09 -4.70
C PHE A 91 -3.33 -3.89 -5.52
N ARG A 92 -2.66 -3.23 -6.44
CA ARG A 92 -1.53 -3.81 -7.19
C ARG A 92 -0.37 -2.82 -7.22
N GLY A 93 0.84 -3.35 -7.18
CA GLY A 93 2.06 -2.59 -7.39
C GLY A 93 3.26 -3.48 -7.17
N THR A 94 4.27 -3.00 -6.46
CA THR A 94 5.55 -3.70 -6.32
C THR A 94 6.10 -3.69 -4.90
N GLN A 95 6.89 -4.72 -4.58
CA GLN A 95 7.86 -4.68 -3.49
C GLN A 95 9.27 -4.62 -4.08
N GLN A 96 10.04 -3.62 -3.69
CA GLN A 96 11.39 -3.35 -4.18
C GLN A 96 12.42 -3.52 -3.05
N SER A 97 13.43 -4.32 -3.34
CA SER A 97 14.72 -4.40 -2.63
C SER A 97 15.79 -3.61 -3.39
N ASP A 98 17.00 -3.48 -2.85
CA ASP A 98 18.15 -2.88 -3.52
C ASP A 98 18.51 -3.59 -4.85
N ARG A 99 18.09 -4.85 -5.03
CA ARG A 99 18.50 -5.72 -6.15
C ARG A 99 17.35 -6.15 -7.07
N GLN A 100 16.16 -6.32 -6.50
CA GLN A 100 15.06 -7.02 -7.15
C GLN A 100 13.72 -6.33 -6.86
N ILE A 101 12.88 -6.28 -7.89
CA ILE A 101 11.50 -5.79 -7.82
C ILE A 101 10.58 -6.98 -8.03
N TYR A 102 9.55 -7.09 -7.20
CA TYR A 102 8.56 -8.17 -7.19
C TYR A 102 7.16 -7.60 -7.41
N ASP A 103 6.37 -8.27 -8.24
CA ASP A 103 4.96 -7.91 -8.46
C ASP A 103 4.13 -8.30 -7.22
N VAL A 104 3.40 -7.34 -6.65
CA VAL A 104 2.57 -7.55 -5.45
C VAL A 104 1.10 -7.20 -5.72
N GLN A 105 0.21 -8.03 -5.18
CA GLN A 105 -1.23 -7.82 -5.15
C GLN A 105 -1.70 -7.95 -3.71
N VAL A 106 -2.58 -7.06 -3.25
CA VAL A 106 -3.21 -7.11 -1.94
C VAL A 106 -4.72 -7.09 -2.10
N GLU A 107 -5.43 -7.89 -1.32
CA GLU A 107 -6.88 -7.88 -1.24
C GLU A 107 -7.31 -7.77 0.23
N ILE A 108 -8.05 -6.71 0.55
CA ILE A 108 -8.59 -6.48 1.90
C ILE A 108 -9.83 -7.36 2.09
N LYS A 109 -9.92 -8.05 3.23
CA LYS A 109 -10.98 -9.02 3.52
C LYS A 109 -11.93 -8.58 4.63
N ASP A 110 -11.42 -7.91 5.65
CA ASP A 110 -12.24 -7.33 6.72
C ASP A 110 -11.62 -6.03 7.23
N ILE A 111 -12.45 -5.11 7.71
CA ILE A 111 -12.03 -3.86 8.35
C ILE A 111 -12.94 -3.58 9.53
N ASN A 112 -12.34 -3.41 10.70
CA ASN A 112 -13.03 -3.04 11.93
C ASN A 112 -12.40 -1.75 12.49
N MET A 113 -12.87 -0.60 12.00
CA MET A 113 -12.40 0.71 12.46
C MET A 113 -12.60 0.94 13.98
N PRO A 114 -13.71 0.51 14.62
CA PRO A 114 -13.83 0.52 16.08
C PRO A 114 -12.74 -0.30 16.79
N ALA A 115 -12.35 -1.46 16.26
CA ALA A 115 -11.22 -2.26 16.76
C ALA A 115 -9.85 -1.63 16.43
N SER A 116 -9.80 -0.76 15.41
CA SER A 116 -8.58 -0.25 14.77
C SER A 116 -7.77 -1.38 14.13
N SER A 117 -8.47 -2.34 13.49
CA SER A 117 -7.87 -3.49 12.82
C SER A 117 -8.43 -3.71 11.41
N LEU A 118 -7.67 -4.41 10.57
CA LEU A 118 -8.12 -4.98 9.30
C LEU A 118 -7.45 -6.34 9.06
N SER A 119 -7.88 -7.06 8.03
CA SER A 119 -7.18 -8.26 7.55
C SER A 119 -7.25 -8.39 6.03
N GLY A 120 -6.37 -9.20 5.46
CA GLY A 120 -6.33 -9.40 4.01
C GLY A 120 -5.36 -10.50 3.57
N TYR A 121 -5.22 -10.62 2.25
CA TYR A 121 -4.18 -11.44 1.62
C TYR A 121 -3.16 -10.55 0.94
N LEU A 122 -1.88 -10.87 1.11
CA LEU A 122 -0.76 -10.31 0.34
C LEU A 122 -0.23 -11.43 -0.56
N ARG A 123 -0.18 -11.17 -1.86
CA ARG A 123 0.34 -12.08 -2.88
C ARG A 123 1.57 -11.44 -3.54
N ILE A 124 2.70 -12.14 -3.50
CA ILE A 124 3.96 -11.72 -4.12
C ILE A 124 4.39 -12.75 -5.18
N GLN A 125 4.94 -12.26 -6.30
CA GLN A 125 5.36 -13.09 -7.43
C GLN A 125 6.88 -13.00 -7.67
N GLY A 126 7.49 -14.12 -8.03
CA GLY A 126 8.93 -14.21 -8.35
C GLY A 126 9.90 -14.11 -7.16
N LEU A 127 9.41 -14.25 -5.91
CA LEU A 127 10.27 -14.16 -4.72
C LEU A 127 11.24 -15.34 -4.56
N THR A 128 10.85 -16.52 -5.05
CA THR A 128 11.65 -17.76 -5.01
C THR A 128 11.41 -18.59 -6.26
N ASP A 129 12.40 -19.37 -6.70
CA ASP A 129 12.27 -20.23 -7.89
C ASP A 129 11.28 -21.39 -7.67
N ASP A 130 11.34 -22.05 -6.50
CA ASP A 130 10.48 -23.18 -6.14
C ASP A 130 9.00 -22.78 -5.94
N HIS A 131 8.76 -21.55 -5.52
CA HIS A 131 7.42 -20.98 -5.30
C HIS A 131 7.28 -19.64 -6.03
N PRO A 132 6.95 -19.65 -7.34
CA PRO A 132 6.87 -18.45 -8.17
C PRO A 132 5.71 -17.50 -7.80
N THR A 133 4.78 -17.96 -6.96
CA THR A 133 3.76 -17.14 -6.31
C THR A 133 3.65 -17.60 -4.86
N LEU A 134 3.71 -16.63 -3.94
CA LEU A 134 3.43 -16.84 -2.52
C LEU A 134 2.26 -15.95 -2.12
N THR A 135 1.31 -16.49 -1.37
CA THR A 135 0.17 -15.74 -0.81
C THR A 135 0.14 -15.97 0.68
N THR A 136 0.14 -14.89 1.45
CA THR A 136 0.06 -14.90 2.92
C THR A 136 -1.23 -14.24 3.39
N PHE A 137 -1.76 -14.70 4.53
CA PHE A 137 -2.74 -13.97 5.31
C PHE A 137 -2.03 -12.99 6.23
N PHE A 138 -2.54 -11.76 6.31
CA PHE A 138 -2.07 -10.73 7.24
C PHE A 138 -3.21 -10.10 8.04
N GLU A 139 -2.88 -9.63 9.24
CA GLU A 139 -3.70 -8.67 9.98
C GLU A 139 -2.99 -7.31 10.01
N GLY A 140 -3.78 -6.24 10.02
CA GLY A 140 -3.30 -4.87 10.12
C GLY A 140 -3.76 -4.19 11.39
N GLU A 141 -2.84 -3.54 12.10
CA GLU A 141 -3.14 -2.57 13.17
C GLU A 141 -3.23 -1.16 12.56
N ILE A 142 -4.29 -0.40 12.84
CA ILE A 142 -4.43 1.01 12.42
C ILE A 142 -3.96 1.92 13.55
N ILE A 143 -3.03 2.83 13.24
CA ILE A 143 -2.40 3.69 14.24
C ILE A 143 -3.38 4.77 14.72
N GLY A 144 -3.57 4.84 16.04
CA GLY A 144 -4.57 5.68 16.68
C GLY A 144 -4.52 5.56 18.20
N PRO A 145 -5.65 5.73 18.91
CA PRO A 145 -5.72 5.56 20.37
C PRO A 145 -5.48 4.15 20.88
N LYS A 146 -5.72 3.12 20.07
CA LYS A 146 -5.51 1.71 20.43
C LYS A 146 -4.08 1.23 20.15
N HIS A 147 -3.62 1.46 18.92
CA HIS A 147 -2.27 1.08 18.49
C HIS A 147 -1.43 2.35 18.30
N LEU A 148 -0.43 2.54 19.16
CA LEU A 148 0.45 3.71 19.09
C LEU A 148 1.50 3.55 17.98
N PHE A 149 2.18 4.64 17.61
CA PHE A 149 3.31 4.59 16.66
C PHE A 149 4.47 3.71 17.15
N LYS A 150 4.66 3.62 18.48
CA LYS A 150 5.56 2.64 19.11
C LYS A 150 4.97 1.24 19.00
N THR A 151 5.74 0.31 18.44
CA THR A 151 5.35 -1.10 18.30
C THR A 151 5.45 -1.77 19.67
N THR A 152 4.38 -2.46 20.08
CA THR A 152 4.26 -3.12 21.40
C THR A 152 4.54 -4.62 21.36
N HIS A 153 4.51 -5.23 20.17
CA HIS A 153 4.75 -6.66 19.96
C HIS A 153 6.23 -7.00 20.06
N ALA A 154 6.67 -7.51 21.21
CA ALA A 154 8.07 -7.87 21.45
C ALA A 154 8.62 -8.90 20.43
N SER A 155 7.78 -9.81 19.93
CA SER A 155 8.13 -10.80 18.91
C SER A 155 8.44 -10.20 17.53
N TRP A 156 7.99 -8.98 17.24
CA TRP A 156 8.24 -8.30 15.97
C TRP A 156 9.63 -7.64 15.92
N GLY A 157 10.36 -7.63 17.04
CA GLY A 157 11.76 -7.17 17.12
C GLY A 157 12.00 -5.67 16.95
N SER A 158 10.96 -4.86 16.72
CA SER A 158 11.09 -3.41 16.64
C SER A 158 11.36 -2.77 18.01
N SER A 159 12.04 -1.63 17.98
CA SER A 159 12.22 -0.74 19.13
C SER A 159 11.74 0.66 18.76
N GLU A 160 11.49 1.51 19.75
CA GLU A 160 11.02 2.89 19.53
C GLU A 160 11.94 3.71 18.59
N LYS A 161 13.25 3.45 18.63
CA LYS A 161 14.22 4.04 17.69
C LYS A 161 14.01 3.55 16.25
N VAL A 162 13.74 2.26 16.08
CA VAL A 162 13.43 1.63 14.78
C VAL A 162 12.10 2.16 14.25
N ASP A 163 11.06 2.20 15.09
CA ASP A 163 9.74 2.75 14.72
C ASP A 163 9.87 4.18 14.19
N LEU A 164 10.52 5.07 14.95
CA LEU A 164 10.73 6.47 14.54
C LEU A 164 11.54 6.59 13.24
N GLN A 165 12.51 5.70 13.00
CA GLN A 165 13.29 5.68 11.75
C GLN A 165 12.49 5.22 10.54
N HIS A 166 11.53 4.29 10.72
CA HIS A 166 10.66 3.84 9.63
C HIS A 166 9.53 4.83 9.38
N TRP A 167 8.85 5.32 10.42
CA TRP A 167 7.81 6.35 10.25
C TRP A 167 8.34 7.62 9.60
N ALA A 168 9.57 8.05 9.92
CA ALA A 168 10.21 9.22 9.31
C ALA A 168 10.50 9.11 7.80
N ARG A 169 10.39 7.92 7.20
CA ARG A 169 10.50 7.73 5.74
C ARG A 169 9.27 8.25 4.99
N PHE A 170 8.08 8.18 5.58
CA PHE A 170 6.85 8.63 4.95
C PHE A 170 6.77 10.17 4.94
N PRO A 171 6.52 10.84 3.80
CA PRO A 171 6.32 12.29 3.76
C PRO A 171 5.22 12.77 4.71
N ALA A 172 4.15 11.98 4.86
CA ALA A 172 3.03 12.21 5.77
C ALA A 172 3.43 12.29 7.27
N TRP A 173 4.59 11.75 7.67
CA TRP A 173 5.07 11.85 9.05
C TRP A 173 5.62 13.24 9.41
N ARG A 174 6.10 14.01 8.43
CA ARG A 174 6.70 15.34 8.64
C ARG A 174 5.84 16.29 9.52
N PRO A 175 4.52 16.46 9.29
CA PRO A 175 3.67 17.26 10.18
C PRO A 175 3.46 16.67 11.58
N LEU A 176 3.62 15.35 11.76
CA LEU A 176 3.45 14.65 13.05
C LEU A 176 4.72 14.62 13.89
N ALA A 177 5.90 14.69 13.27
CA ALA A 177 7.20 14.53 13.94
C ALA A 177 7.39 15.49 15.14
N LYS A 178 6.92 16.75 15.03
CA LYS A 178 7.02 17.75 16.10
C LYS A 178 6.18 17.39 17.33
N SER A 179 4.93 16.94 17.13
CA SER A 179 4.04 16.58 18.23
C SER A 179 4.42 15.23 18.86
N ALA A 180 4.93 14.29 18.07
CA ALA A 180 5.53 13.05 18.57
C ALA A 180 6.74 13.33 19.48
N ALA A 181 7.68 14.16 19.02
CA ALA A 181 8.87 14.53 19.79
C ALA A 181 8.51 15.30 21.09
N ALA A 182 7.53 16.21 21.04
CA ALA A 182 7.08 16.97 22.20
C ALA A 182 6.45 16.06 23.28
N ALA A 183 5.64 15.08 22.87
CA ALA A 183 5.04 14.11 23.79
C ALA A 183 6.10 13.21 24.45
N ALA A 184 7.07 12.69 23.68
CA ALA A 184 8.18 11.90 24.22
C ALA A 184 9.03 12.73 25.22
N ALA A 185 9.31 14.00 24.91
CA ALA A 185 10.02 14.90 25.81
C ALA A 185 9.23 15.24 27.08
N ALA A 186 7.90 15.26 27.03
CA ALA A 186 7.04 15.42 28.20
C ALA A 186 7.04 14.17 29.08
N ALA A 187 6.91 12.97 28.49
CA ALA A 187 6.91 11.69 29.20
C ALA A 187 8.20 11.44 30.01
N ASN A 188 9.36 11.92 29.51
CA ASN A 188 10.63 11.83 30.22
C ASN A 188 10.76 12.80 31.41
N LYS A 189 9.95 13.86 31.49
CA LYS A 189 9.99 14.84 32.59
C LYS A 189 9.14 14.42 33.80
N THR A 190 8.16 13.54 33.61
CA THR A 190 7.22 13.10 34.66
C THR A 190 7.71 11.92 35.51
N GLN A 191 8.99 11.51 35.41
CA GLN A 191 9.58 10.45 36.25
C GLN A 191 9.88 10.91 37.69
N THR A 192 8.93 11.58 38.34
CA THR A 192 8.94 11.78 39.81
C THR A 192 8.14 10.64 40.46
N PRO A 193 8.69 9.91 41.45
CA PRO A 193 8.12 8.64 41.92
C PRO A 193 6.95 8.82 42.92
N SER A 194 6.00 9.72 42.65
CA SER A 194 4.91 10.05 43.57
C SER A 194 3.52 10.03 42.91
N SER A 195 2.62 9.22 43.47
CA SER A 195 1.17 9.16 43.24
C SER A 195 0.63 8.69 41.88
N ASN A 196 0.15 7.43 41.85
CA ASN A 196 -1.16 6.97 41.34
C ASN A 196 -1.84 7.70 40.16
N SER A 197 -1.11 8.00 39.08
CA SER A 197 -1.72 8.39 37.80
C SER A 197 -1.08 7.63 36.64
N SER A 198 -1.79 6.61 36.13
CA SER A 198 -1.37 5.78 34.99
C SER A 198 -1.54 6.50 33.64
N SER A 199 -1.21 7.79 33.59
CA SER A 199 -1.29 8.65 32.40
C SER A 199 0.11 8.85 31.80
N SER A 200 0.72 7.77 31.29
CA SER A 200 1.91 7.92 30.45
C SER A 200 1.54 8.70 29.18
N SER A 201 2.06 9.93 29.04
CA SER A 201 1.74 10.89 27.97
C SER A 201 2.37 10.50 26.62
N ASN A 202 2.09 9.29 26.15
CA ASN A 202 2.52 8.81 24.84
C ASN A 202 1.81 9.59 23.72
N PHE A 203 2.48 9.74 22.58
CA PHE A 203 1.91 10.39 21.41
C PHE A 203 0.82 9.51 20.78
N THR A 204 -0.42 10.02 20.81
CA THR A 204 -1.60 9.34 20.24
C THR A 204 -2.15 10.12 19.06
N LEU A 205 -2.35 9.44 17.92
CA LEU A 205 -2.97 10.02 16.74
C LEU A 205 -4.49 10.14 16.92
N LYS A 206 -4.95 11.29 17.44
CA LYS A 206 -6.38 11.60 17.55
C LYS A 206 -7.00 11.86 16.17
N ASN A 207 -8.26 11.46 16.03
CA ASN A 207 -9.11 11.59 14.85
C ASN A 207 -8.44 11.03 13.57
N TYR A 208 -7.70 9.92 13.70
CA TYR A 208 -6.94 9.30 12.60
C TYR A 208 -7.82 9.02 11.37
N GLN A 209 -9.05 8.57 11.59
CA GLN A 209 -10.10 8.33 10.58
C GLN A 209 -10.41 9.53 9.67
N GLN A 210 -10.26 10.76 10.17
CA GLN A 210 -10.61 12.00 9.48
C GLN A 210 -9.40 12.66 8.79
N ARG A 211 -8.24 11.99 8.75
CA ARG A 211 -7.01 12.50 8.14
C ARG A 211 -6.87 11.91 6.74
N GLU A 212 -6.18 12.63 5.86
CA GLU A 212 -5.80 12.11 4.53
C GLU A 212 -5.00 10.81 4.62
N HIS A 213 -4.18 10.63 5.66
CA HIS A 213 -3.31 9.46 5.82
C HIS A 213 -3.68 8.59 7.02
N LEU A 214 -3.88 7.30 6.75
CA LEU A 214 -3.89 6.24 7.76
C LEU A 214 -2.50 5.60 7.84
N PHE A 215 -1.90 5.65 9.02
CA PHE A 215 -0.72 4.85 9.32
C PHE A 215 -1.19 3.49 9.84
N MET A 216 -0.52 2.41 9.41
CA MET A 216 -0.87 1.04 9.81
C MET A 216 0.39 0.18 9.96
N ARG A 217 0.29 -0.95 10.66
CA ARG A 217 1.29 -2.03 10.62
C ARG A 217 0.64 -3.31 10.13
N TRP A 218 1.17 -3.95 9.09
CA TRP A 218 0.64 -5.22 8.57
C TRP A 218 1.57 -6.38 8.93
N LYS A 219 1.06 -7.40 9.61
CA LYS A 219 1.79 -8.60 10.01
C LYS A 219 1.22 -9.83 9.31
N GLU A 220 2.04 -10.47 8.48
CA GLU A 220 1.75 -11.77 7.86
C GLU A 220 1.87 -12.90 8.90
N TYR A 221 1.01 -13.93 8.82
CA TYR A 221 1.00 -15.04 9.79
C TYR A 221 1.20 -16.43 9.20
N PHE A 222 0.63 -16.70 8.02
CA PHE A 222 0.67 -18.01 7.40
C PHE A 222 0.42 -17.93 5.89
N LEU A 223 0.93 -18.94 5.17
CA LEU A 223 0.70 -19.12 3.75
C LEU A 223 -0.71 -19.66 3.47
N VAL A 224 -1.24 -19.32 2.30
CA VAL A 224 -2.50 -19.81 1.75
C VAL A 224 -2.19 -20.51 0.41
N PRO A 225 -2.69 -21.74 0.16
CA PRO A 225 -3.69 -22.47 0.95
C PRO A 225 -3.15 -23.25 2.17
N ASP A 226 -1.87 -23.62 2.22
CA ASP A 226 -1.34 -24.46 3.32
C ASP A 226 -0.69 -23.65 4.45
N HIS A 227 -1.51 -23.33 5.45
CA HIS A 227 -1.12 -22.57 6.64
C HIS A 227 -0.08 -23.29 7.55
N ARG A 228 0.21 -24.57 7.29
CA ARG A 228 1.16 -25.38 8.08
C ARG A 228 2.61 -25.14 7.64
N VAL A 229 2.83 -24.63 6.43
CA VAL A 229 4.16 -24.25 5.95
C VAL A 229 4.63 -23.01 6.72
N LYS A 230 5.73 -23.16 7.48
CA LYS A 230 6.32 -22.08 8.31
C LYS A 230 7.64 -21.52 7.80
N THR A 231 8.29 -22.22 6.87
CA THR A 231 9.61 -21.88 6.33
C THR A 231 9.59 -22.02 4.82
N ILE A 232 10.20 -21.07 4.12
CA ILE A 232 10.32 -21.06 2.67
C ILE A 232 11.82 -20.93 2.34
N THR A 233 12.33 -21.73 1.42
CA THR A 233 13.73 -21.59 0.99
C THR A 233 13.91 -20.23 0.30
N GLY A 234 14.80 -19.39 0.83
CA GLY A 234 15.07 -18.05 0.28
C GLY A 234 14.09 -16.93 0.66
N ALA A 235 13.01 -17.21 1.41
CA ALA A 235 12.03 -16.20 1.80
C ALA A 235 11.56 -16.34 3.26
N SER A 236 11.09 -15.24 3.86
CA SER A 236 10.51 -15.22 5.21
C SER A 236 9.46 -14.11 5.34
N PHE A 237 8.37 -14.42 6.04
CA PHE A 237 7.28 -13.51 6.43
C PHE A 237 7.29 -13.25 7.96
N GLU A 238 8.43 -13.47 8.63
CA GLU A 238 8.59 -13.23 10.08
C GLU A 238 8.47 -11.73 10.45
N GLY A 239 8.83 -10.83 9.54
CA GLY A 239 8.72 -9.38 9.71
C GLY A 239 7.30 -8.82 9.62
N PHE A 240 7.22 -7.50 9.57
CA PHE A 240 5.98 -6.76 9.36
C PHE A 240 6.23 -5.53 8.49
N TYR A 241 5.18 -4.96 7.91
CA TYR A 241 5.26 -3.72 7.15
C TYR A 241 4.80 -2.54 7.99
N TYR A 242 5.57 -1.45 7.97
CA TYR A 242 5.05 -0.12 8.26
C TYR A 242 4.30 0.36 7.01
N ILE A 243 3.09 0.90 7.17
CA ILE A 243 2.25 1.33 6.05
C ILE A 243 1.75 2.76 6.28
N CYS A 244 1.68 3.54 5.20
CA CYS A 244 1.04 4.84 5.10
C CYS A 244 0.09 4.80 3.89
N PHE A 245 -1.21 4.72 4.15
CA PHE A 245 -2.26 4.71 3.13
C PHE A 245 -2.85 6.12 2.97
N ASN A 246 -3.02 6.57 1.72
CA ASN A 246 -3.73 7.82 1.40
C ASN A 246 -5.21 7.52 1.10
N GLN A 247 -6.09 8.00 1.97
CA GLN A 247 -7.54 7.82 1.89
C GLN A 247 -8.20 8.52 0.70
N CYS A 248 -7.54 9.53 0.12
CA CYS A 248 -8.05 10.35 -0.96
C CYS A 248 -7.58 9.89 -2.35
N SER A 249 -6.46 9.18 -2.45
CA SER A 249 -5.91 8.68 -3.73
C SER A 249 -5.84 7.16 -3.86
N GLY A 250 -6.10 6.40 -2.79
CA GLY A 250 -6.01 4.95 -2.82
C GLY A 250 -4.57 4.41 -2.92
N LEU A 251 -3.56 5.24 -2.66
CA LEU A 251 -2.15 4.85 -2.67
C LEU A 251 -1.74 4.24 -1.32
N VAL A 252 -1.02 3.12 -1.35
CA VAL A 252 -0.41 2.46 -0.20
C VAL A 252 1.11 2.54 -0.37
N SER A 253 1.77 3.36 0.45
CA SER A 253 3.23 3.33 0.60
C SER A 253 3.60 2.54 1.85
N GLY A 254 4.60 1.66 1.75
CA GLY A 254 4.93 0.69 2.77
C GLY A 254 6.42 0.39 2.83
N ILE A 255 6.86 -0.11 3.99
CA ILE A 255 8.26 -0.46 4.24
C ILE A 255 8.31 -1.73 5.09
N TYR A 256 8.87 -2.81 4.54
CA TYR A 256 9.08 -4.05 5.28
C TYR A 256 10.20 -3.89 6.31
N TYR A 257 9.98 -4.47 7.49
CA TYR A 257 10.96 -4.56 8.55
C TYR A 257 11.03 -5.98 9.13
N HIS A 258 12.26 -6.49 9.18
CA HIS A 258 12.65 -7.61 10.00
C HIS A 258 14.12 -7.44 10.41
N ALA A 259 14.46 -7.77 11.65
CA ALA A 259 15.77 -7.45 12.24
C ALA A 259 16.98 -8.10 11.52
N LYS A 260 16.75 -9.19 10.78
CA LYS A 260 17.78 -9.95 10.03
C LYS A 260 17.71 -9.75 8.51
N SER A 261 16.74 -8.99 8.01
CA SER A 261 16.51 -8.82 6.57
C SER A 261 17.16 -7.53 6.04
N GLU A 262 17.25 -7.42 4.71
CA GLU A 262 17.59 -6.16 4.04
C GLU A 262 16.62 -5.05 4.48
N LYS A 263 17.16 -3.86 4.77
CA LYS A 263 16.42 -2.75 5.35
C LYS A 263 15.73 -1.94 4.27
N TYR A 264 14.57 -1.39 4.61
CA TYR A 264 13.85 -0.42 3.79
C TYR A 264 13.37 -0.96 2.44
N GLN A 265 13.12 -2.27 2.34
CA GLN A 265 12.41 -2.83 1.18
C GLN A 265 11.04 -2.14 1.09
N GLN A 266 10.82 -1.44 -0.02
CA GLN A 266 9.70 -0.54 -0.21
C GLN A 266 8.54 -1.29 -0.86
N LEU A 267 7.32 -1.03 -0.41
CA LEU A 267 6.08 -1.58 -0.94
C LEU A 267 5.24 -0.40 -1.44
N GLU A 268 5.01 -0.29 -2.74
CA GLU A 268 4.11 0.73 -3.30
C GLU A 268 2.98 0.04 -4.04
N LEU A 269 1.73 0.34 -3.68
CA LEU A 269 0.54 -0.24 -4.30
C LEU A 269 -0.48 0.85 -4.62
N GLU A 270 -1.21 0.67 -5.71
CA GLU A 270 -2.31 1.54 -6.15
C GLU A 270 -3.63 0.76 -6.11
N HIS A 271 -4.73 1.43 -5.76
CA HIS A 271 -6.06 0.82 -5.76
C HIS A 271 -6.50 0.42 -7.17
N VAL A 272 -6.89 -0.83 -7.34
CA VAL A 272 -7.46 -1.36 -8.59
C VAL A 272 -8.96 -1.08 -8.57
N GLY A 273 -9.44 -0.22 -9.47
CA GLY A 273 -10.84 0.20 -9.49
C GLY A 273 -11.83 -0.96 -9.66
N ASP A 274 -12.79 -1.08 -8.74
CA ASP A 274 -13.77 -2.18 -8.69
C ASP A 274 -14.91 -2.07 -9.72
N GLY A 275 -14.83 -1.14 -10.68
CA GLY A 275 -15.87 -0.91 -11.69
C GLY A 275 -17.23 -0.48 -11.15
N GLY A 276 -17.31 -0.06 -9.88
CA GLY A 276 -18.56 0.24 -9.16
C GLY A 276 -19.24 -0.98 -8.52
N CYS A 277 -18.67 -2.18 -8.62
CA CYS A 277 -19.24 -3.41 -8.10
C CYS A 277 -18.65 -3.79 -6.73
N VAL A 278 -19.21 -3.25 -5.65
CA VAL A 278 -18.83 -3.67 -4.28
C VAL A 278 -19.61 -4.94 -3.90
N GLY A 279 -18.90 -6.04 -3.66
CA GLY A 279 -19.51 -7.30 -3.23
C GLY A 279 -19.92 -7.24 -1.76
N ALA A 280 -21.20 -7.07 -1.47
CA ALA A 280 -21.71 -7.09 -0.10
C ALA A 280 -21.62 -8.51 0.49
N VAL A 281 -20.91 -8.65 1.61
CA VAL A 281 -20.83 -9.89 2.40
C VAL A 281 -21.21 -9.55 3.85
N GLU A 282 -22.34 -10.06 4.30
CA GLU A 282 -22.79 -9.97 5.70
C GLU A 282 -22.54 -11.32 6.39
N PHE A 283 -21.79 -11.31 7.50
CA PHE A 283 -21.70 -12.46 8.40
C PHE A 283 -22.76 -12.31 9.50
N ARG A 284 -23.52 -13.38 9.75
CA ARG A 284 -24.59 -13.47 10.76
C ARG A 284 -24.26 -14.53 11.81
#